data_AF-L0EKP5-F1
#
_entry.id   AF-L0EKP5-F1
#
_cell.length_a   1.000
_cell.length_b   1.000
_cell.length_c   1.000
_cell.angle_alpha   90.00
_cell.angle_beta   90.00
_cell.angle_gamma   90.00
#
_symmetry.space_group_name_H-M   'P 1'
#
loop_
_entity.id
_entity.type
_entity.pdbx_description
1 polymer ?
#
loop_
_entity_poly.entity_id
_entity_poly.type
_entity_poly.pdbx_seq_one_letter_code
_entity_poly.pdbx_strand_id
1 'polypeptide(L)'
;MGGYRNNNYQDGAPRRQLDGPLAERLMKQALEERQRAIEHIEDVYKTVPDQYHKHIRLLSQKQKLYDAEFELTNEQRSKGLQSYKGKTFVEIFRPYFDVEGRITEMIDVHEKHGSGYRLDTYAEQIGPSWVIECVFEGLNKKGQPVKTRDRAVIAFGGSGVDSTNPIENATTSAIGRALAQAGFGIVGSGLSTVEDIAIAYTRQKALEAMKNGSVDQDDADNVGEGAQRSVGGHQTGRTRSDNESRSGGQQRQDDPARLKNDLVRRLIDMTKGMNPAQLKNRVSMWLKITWNGKFNSLEVGQLRLIEEHLKAERQKQEAS
;
A
#
# COMPACT_ATOMS: atom_id res chain seq x y z
N MET A 1 36.72 10.79 5.62
CA MET A 1 36.02 9.56 5.21
C MET A 1 35.23 9.05 6.41
N GLY A 2 33.94 9.38 6.47
CA GLY A 2 33.04 8.93 7.54
C GLY A 2 32.37 7.63 7.11
N GLY A 3 32.73 6.52 7.75
CA GLY A 3 32.14 5.21 7.47
C GLY A 3 30.68 5.17 7.93
N TYR A 4 29.75 5.09 6.99
CA TYR A 4 28.36 4.73 7.28
C TYR A 4 28.34 3.25 7.68
N ARG A 5 28.21 2.98 8.98
CA ARG A 5 27.95 1.64 9.49
C ARG A 5 26.58 1.20 8.97
N ASN A 6 26.56 0.20 8.10
CA ASN A 6 25.37 -0.59 7.81
C ASN A 6 24.94 -1.26 9.10
N ASN A 7 23.92 -0.69 9.76
CA ASN A 7 23.21 -1.37 10.84
C ASN A 7 22.40 -2.51 10.21
N ASN A 8 23.06 -3.65 10.03
CA ASN A 8 22.37 -4.92 9.93
C ASN A 8 21.48 -5.04 11.17
N TYR A 9 20.17 -4.95 10.96
CA TYR A 9 19.17 -5.21 11.98
C TYR A 9 19.37 -6.65 12.46
N GLN A 10 20.10 -6.82 13.57
CA GLN A 10 20.09 -8.06 14.30
C GLN A 10 18.66 -8.27 14.80
N ASP A 11 17.95 -9.20 14.16
CA ASP A 11 16.71 -9.79 14.64
C ASP A 11 16.94 -10.30 16.07
N GLY A 12 16.54 -9.52 17.08
CA GLY A 12 16.58 -9.97 18.48
C GLY A 12 16.92 -8.92 19.53
N ALA A 13 17.39 -7.73 19.18
CA ALA A 13 17.58 -6.69 20.20
C ALA A 13 16.20 -6.18 20.68
N PRO A 14 15.93 -6.15 22.01
CA PRO A 14 14.68 -5.62 22.54
C PRO A 14 14.53 -4.16 22.10
N ARG A 15 13.37 -3.84 21.53
CA ARG A 15 13.07 -2.46 21.12
C ARG A 15 13.04 -1.58 22.35
N ARG A 16 13.71 -0.43 22.30
CA ARG A 16 13.66 0.55 23.38
C ARG A 16 12.23 1.10 23.48
N GLN A 17 11.69 1.20 24.69
CA GLN A 17 10.42 1.89 24.92
C GLN A 17 10.59 3.39 24.67
N LEU A 18 9.55 4.03 24.12
CA LEU A 18 9.52 5.48 23.99
C LEU A 18 9.10 6.11 25.33
N ASP A 19 10.06 6.64 26.08
CA ASP A 19 9.87 7.20 27.42
C ASP A 19 10.52 8.59 27.61
N GLY A 20 10.21 9.21 28.76
CA GLY A 20 10.82 10.47 29.21
C GLY A 20 10.59 11.69 28.31
N PRO A 21 11.51 12.68 28.32
CA PRO A 21 11.35 13.93 27.57
C PRO A 21 11.22 13.74 26.05
N LEU A 22 11.79 12.65 25.51
CA LEU A 22 11.66 12.34 24.09
C LEU A 22 10.23 11.91 23.74
N ALA A 23 9.60 11.09 24.59
CA ALA A 23 8.21 10.69 24.41
C ALA A 23 7.28 11.91 24.41
N GLU A 24 7.43 12.81 25.38
CA GLU A 24 6.64 14.04 25.48
C GLU A 24 6.79 14.91 24.23
N ARG A 25 8.03 15.11 23.77
CA ARG A 25 8.31 15.88 22.56
C ARG A 25 7.67 15.26 21.31
N LEU A 26 7.83 13.95 21.09
CA LEU A 26 7.27 13.28 19.91
C LEU A 26 5.74 13.27 19.95
N MET A 27 5.15 13.12 21.14
CA MET A 27 3.69 13.21 21.33
C MET A 27 3.17 14.60 21.02
N LYS A 28 3.82 15.64 21.52
CA LYS A 28 3.48 17.03 21.20
C LYS A 28 3.54 17.28 19.69
N GLN A 29 4.63 16.87 19.05
CA GLN A 29 4.79 17.02 17.60
C GLN A 29 3.72 16.25 16.82
N ALA A 30 3.37 15.02 17.23
CA ALA A 30 2.31 14.25 16.60
C ALA A 30 0.94 14.95 16.69
N LEU A 31 0.61 15.52 17.86
CA LEU A 31 -0.62 16.28 18.05
C LEU A 31 -0.67 17.54 17.19
N GLU A 32 0.43 18.29 17.10
CA GLU A 32 0.54 19.48 16.26
C GLU A 32 0.37 19.16 14.77
N GLU A 33 1.00 18.09 14.26
CA GLU A 33 0.83 17.68 12.86
C GLU A 33 -0.60 17.21 12.55
N ARG A 34 -1.24 16.50 13.50
CA ARG A 34 -2.65 16.10 13.36
C ARG A 34 -3.58 17.30 13.37
N GLN A 35 -3.33 18.27 14.25
CA GLN A 35 -4.13 19.49 14.32
C GLN A 35 -4.01 20.29 13.01
N ARG A 36 -2.80 20.48 12.48
CA ARG A 36 -2.59 21.10 11.17
C ARG A 36 -3.29 20.35 10.03
N ALA A 37 -3.32 19.03 10.08
CA ALA A 37 -4.04 18.22 9.09
C ALA A 37 -5.57 18.41 9.18
N ILE A 38 -6.14 18.51 10.39
CA ILE A 38 -7.57 18.79 10.60
C ILE A 38 -7.92 20.19 10.07
N GLU A 39 -7.15 21.22 10.44
CA GLU A 39 -7.34 22.59 9.95
C GLU A 39 -7.27 22.67 8.42
N HIS A 40 -6.36 21.91 7.81
CA HIS A 40 -6.26 21.84 6.36
C HIS A 40 -7.46 21.16 5.71
N ILE A 41 -8.01 20.10 6.33
CA ILE A 41 -9.25 19.48 5.85
C ILE A 41 -10.40 20.49 5.90
N GLU A 42 -10.57 21.19 7.01
CA GLU A 42 -11.61 22.21 7.18
C GLU A 42 -11.50 23.34 6.14
N ASP A 43 -10.28 23.82 5.89
CA ASP A 43 -10.02 24.83 4.86
C ASP A 43 -10.38 24.35 3.45
N VAL A 44 -10.10 23.09 3.13
CA VAL A 44 -10.48 22.51 1.83
C VAL A 44 -12.00 22.42 1.68
N TYR A 45 -12.73 21.95 2.70
CA TYR A 45 -14.20 21.92 2.64
C TYR A 45 -14.83 23.31 2.60
N LYS A 46 -14.17 24.33 3.15
CA LYS A 46 -14.61 25.72 3.07
C LYS A 46 -14.38 26.36 1.69
N THR A 47 -13.33 25.94 0.98
CA THR A 47 -12.91 26.57 -0.28
C THR A 47 -13.44 25.86 -1.53
N VAL A 48 -13.68 24.55 -1.45
CA VAL A 48 -14.27 23.77 -2.54
C VAL A 48 -15.79 23.93 -2.53
N PRO A 49 -16.45 24.24 -3.66
CA PRO A 49 -17.91 24.29 -3.73
C PRO A 49 -18.58 22.98 -3.30
N ASP A 50 -19.69 23.08 -2.56
CA ASP A 50 -20.40 21.95 -1.94
C ASP A 50 -20.74 20.82 -2.93
N GLN A 51 -21.12 21.17 -4.16
CA GLN A 51 -21.46 20.20 -5.21
C GLN A 51 -20.30 19.24 -5.55
N TYR A 52 -19.06 19.62 -5.23
CA TYR A 52 -17.88 18.80 -5.47
C TYR A 52 -17.34 18.11 -4.22
N HIS A 53 -17.92 18.30 -3.03
CA HIS A 53 -17.44 17.66 -1.79
C HIS A 53 -17.44 16.13 -1.88
N LYS A 54 -18.34 15.55 -2.68
CA LYS A 54 -18.38 14.10 -2.95
C LYS A 54 -17.12 13.54 -3.62
N HIS A 55 -16.27 14.41 -4.18
CA HIS A 55 -15.01 14.06 -4.84
C HIS A 55 -13.78 14.27 -3.93
N ILE A 56 -13.97 14.72 -2.69
CA ILE A 56 -12.90 14.81 -1.70
C ILE A 56 -12.74 13.45 -1.01
N ARG A 57 -11.53 12.91 -1.06
CA ARG A 57 -11.10 11.70 -0.35
C ARG A 57 -10.08 12.06 0.71
N LEU A 58 -10.15 11.43 1.88
CA LEU A 58 -9.13 11.58 2.92
C LEU A 58 -8.12 10.44 2.78
N LEU A 59 -6.91 10.77 2.34
CA LEU A 59 -5.84 9.78 2.17
C LEU A 59 -4.97 9.75 3.42
N SER A 60 -4.80 8.57 4.01
CA SER A 60 -3.85 8.36 5.11
C SER A 60 -2.43 8.55 4.61
N GLN A 61 -1.66 9.36 5.33
CA GLN A 61 -0.24 9.61 5.09
C GLN A 61 0.53 9.45 6.39
N LYS A 62 1.73 8.86 6.28
CA LYS A 62 2.64 8.65 7.40
C LYS A 62 3.74 9.70 7.36
N GLN A 63 3.71 10.64 8.28
CA GLN A 63 4.70 11.68 8.39
C GLN A 63 5.78 11.26 9.39
N LYS A 64 7.04 11.19 8.94
CA LYS A 64 8.16 10.79 9.79
C LYS A 64 8.40 11.86 10.86
N LEU A 65 8.45 11.44 12.11
CA LEU A 65 8.79 12.30 13.26
C LEU A 65 10.22 12.06 13.75
N TYR A 66 10.71 10.82 13.65
CA TYR A 66 12.00 10.44 14.22
C TYR A 66 12.66 9.27 13.47
N ASP A 67 14.00 9.25 13.46
CA ASP A 67 14.83 8.21 12.83
C ASP A 67 15.25 7.12 13.84
N ALA A 68 14.30 6.65 14.64
CA ALA A 68 14.45 5.44 15.45
C ALA A 68 13.09 4.73 15.59
N GLU A 69 13.16 3.41 15.81
CA GLU A 69 12.00 2.58 16.11
C GLU A 69 11.90 2.33 17.61
N PHE A 70 10.70 2.50 18.15
CA PHE A 70 10.40 2.33 19.57
C PHE A 70 9.25 1.35 19.77
N GLU A 71 9.25 0.72 20.94
CA GLU A 71 8.03 0.09 21.44
C GLU A 71 7.07 1.18 21.93
N LEU A 72 5.88 1.23 21.33
CA LEU A 72 4.86 2.23 21.62
C LEU A 72 3.77 1.68 22.52
N THR A 73 3.39 2.43 23.56
CA THR A 73 2.25 2.14 24.43
C THR A 73 0.90 2.30 23.69
N ASN A 74 -0.18 1.77 24.25
CA ASN A 74 -1.53 1.93 23.69
C ASN A 74 -1.96 3.40 23.60
N GLU A 75 -1.57 4.21 24.58
CA GLU A 75 -1.83 5.65 24.58
C GLU A 75 -1.09 6.36 23.44
N GLN A 76 0.19 6.07 23.24
CA GLN A 76 0.98 6.63 22.14
C GLN A 76 0.38 6.27 20.78
N ARG A 77 -0.05 5.01 20.62
CA ARG A 77 -0.72 4.53 19.40
C ARG A 77 -2.07 5.20 19.17
N SER A 78 -2.88 5.40 20.21
CA SER A 78 -4.20 6.06 20.07
C SER A 78 -4.08 7.54 19.68
N LYS A 79 -2.93 8.16 19.96
CA LYS A 79 -2.59 9.50 19.46
C LYS A 79 -2.05 9.51 18.02
N GLY A 80 -1.93 8.36 17.37
CA GLY A 80 -1.57 8.23 15.95
C GLY A 80 -0.10 7.91 15.69
N LEU A 81 0.70 7.64 16.74
CA LEU A 81 2.09 7.22 16.55
C LEU A 81 2.17 5.79 16.00
N GLN A 82 3.05 5.60 15.03
CA GLN A 82 3.42 4.30 14.48
C GLN A 82 4.94 4.19 14.44
N SER A 83 5.49 3.03 14.78
CA SER A 83 6.94 2.81 14.74
C SER A 83 7.26 1.51 14.03
N TYR A 84 8.03 1.60 12.94
CA TYR A 84 8.41 0.46 12.12
C TYR A 84 9.60 0.80 11.21
N LYS A 85 10.42 -0.20 10.87
CA LYS A 85 11.57 -0.07 9.95
C LYS A 85 12.55 1.04 10.40
N GLY A 86 12.84 1.11 11.69
CA GLY A 86 13.80 2.07 12.23
C GLY A 86 13.32 3.50 12.34
N LYS A 87 12.02 3.75 12.17
CA LYS A 87 11.47 5.09 12.10
C LYS A 87 10.18 5.17 12.89
N THR A 88 9.90 6.36 13.41
CA THR A 88 8.65 6.69 14.09
C THR A 88 7.92 7.76 13.29
N PHE A 89 6.63 7.54 13.10
CA PHE A 89 5.74 8.32 12.26
C PHE A 89 4.51 8.73 13.04
N VAL A 90 3.83 9.77 12.56
CA VAL A 90 2.43 10.05 12.87
C VAL A 90 1.59 9.79 11.62
N GLU A 91 0.45 9.15 11.83
CA GLU A 91 -0.58 9.03 10.79
C GLU A 91 -1.44 10.31 10.77
N ILE A 92 -1.49 10.95 9.62
CA ILE A 92 -2.35 12.10 9.33
C ILE A 92 -3.21 11.80 8.10
N PHE A 93 -4.32 12.52 7.94
CA PHE A 93 -5.15 12.43 6.75
C PHE A 93 -4.99 13.70 5.94
N ARG A 94 -4.76 13.57 4.63
CA ARG A 94 -4.75 14.72 3.72
C ARG A 94 -5.92 14.64 2.75
N PRO A 95 -6.62 15.76 2.51
CA PRO A 95 -7.66 15.81 1.51
C PRO A 95 -7.05 15.64 0.12
N TYR A 96 -7.75 14.90 -0.72
CA TYR A 96 -7.39 14.59 -2.09
C TYR A 96 -8.64 14.75 -2.96
N PHE A 97 -8.56 15.59 -3.97
CA PHE A 97 -9.63 15.76 -4.93
C PHE A 97 -9.42 14.80 -6.10
N ASP A 98 -10.31 13.83 -6.22
CA ASP A 98 -10.17 12.73 -7.18
C ASP A 98 -10.31 13.20 -8.64
N VAL A 99 -9.81 12.36 -9.56
CA VAL A 99 -9.78 12.69 -10.99
C VAL A 99 -11.19 12.82 -11.57
N GLU A 100 -12.16 12.05 -11.05
CA GLU A 100 -13.57 12.17 -11.43
C GLU A 100 -14.11 13.57 -11.08
N GLY A 101 -13.76 14.10 -9.91
CA GLY A 101 -14.09 15.47 -9.53
C GLY A 101 -13.46 16.51 -10.45
N ARG A 102 -12.19 16.32 -10.85
CA ARG A 102 -11.50 17.23 -11.78
C ARG A 102 -12.20 17.25 -13.15
N ILE A 103 -12.62 16.08 -13.63
CA ILE A 103 -13.37 15.96 -14.89
C ILE A 103 -14.74 16.63 -14.75
N THR A 104 -15.44 16.41 -13.64
CA THR A 104 -16.76 17.03 -13.37
C THR A 104 -16.67 18.55 -13.34
N GLU A 105 -15.72 19.12 -12.60
CA GLU A 105 -15.50 20.57 -12.55
C GLU A 105 -15.09 21.14 -13.92
N MET A 106 -14.29 20.38 -14.69
CA MET A 106 -13.91 20.75 -16.06
C MET A 106 -15.13 20.80 -16.98
N ILE A 107 -16.00 19.79 -16.96
CA ILE A 107 -17.24 19.76 -17.75
C ILE A 107 -18.13 20.96 -17.40
N ASP A 108 -18.39 21.19 -16.11
CA ASP A 108 -19.25 22.28 -15.65
C ASP A 108 -18.77 23.66 -16.13
N VAL A 109 -17.45 23.90 -16.12
CA VAL A 109 -16.87 25.14 -16.65
C VAL A 109 -17.11 25.27 -18.16
N HIS A 110 -16.93 24.19 -18.93
CA HIS A 110 -17.14 24.24 -20.37
C HIS A 110 -18.60 24.43 -20.75
N GLU A 111 -19.52 23.75 -20.06
CA GLU A 111 -20.96 23.92 -20.23
C GLU A 111 -21.39 25.35 -19.93
N LYS A 112 -20.92 25.91 -18.79
CA LYS A 112 -21.20 27.29 -18.39
C LYS A 112 -20.78 28.32 -19.45
N HIS A 113 -19.69 28.05 -20.16
CA HIS A 113 -19.12 28.96 -21.15
C HIS A 113 -19.51 28.63 -22.60
N GLY A 114 -20.30 27.56 -22.83
CA GLY A 114 -20.68 27.13 -24.16
C GLY A 114 -19.48 26.78 -25.06
N SER A 115 -18.40 26.24 -24.46
CA SER A 115 -17.14 25.94 -25.15
C SER A 115 -16.87 24.45 -25.20
N GLY A 116 -16.20 23.98 -26.25
CA GLY A 116 -15.72 22.60 -26.33
C GLY A 116 -14.37 22.41 -25.66
N TYR A 117 -13.99 21.16 -25.43
CA TYR A 117 -12.66 20.77 -24.96
C TYR A 117 -12.16 19.54 -25.70
N ARG A 118 -10.84 19.32 -25.64
CA ARG A 118 -10.16 18.11 -26.07
C ARG A 118 -9.29 17.59 -24.94
N LEU A 119 -9.36 16.30 -24.68
CA LEU A 119 -8.59 15.62 -23.65
C LEU A 119 -8.07 14.31 -24.24
N ASP A 120 -6.83 14.36 -24.74
CA ASP A 120 -6.21 13.22 -25.40
C ASP A 120 -5.17 12.57 -24.51
N THR A 121 -5.00 11.26 -24.64
CA THR A 121 -3.92 10.53 -23.98
C THR A 121 -3.15 9.67 -24.98
N TYR A 122 -1.84 9.61 -24.81
CA TYR A 122 -0.93 8.89 -25.69
C TYR A 122 0.08 8.11 -24.86
N ALA A 123 0.36 6.86 -25.25
CA ALA A 123 1.49 6.14 -24.72
C ALA A 123 2.76 6.52 -25.49
N GLU A 124 3.84 6.83 -24.76
CA GLU A 124 5.14 7.16 -25.31
C GLU A 124 6.22 6.39 -24.54
N GLN A 125 7.32 6.02 -25.22
CA GLN A 125 8.50 5.47 -24.57
C GLN A 125 9.59 6.55 -24.50
N ILE A 126 10.00 6.92 -23.29
CA ILE A 126 11.07 7.89 -23.04
C ILE A 126 12.23 7.15 -22.38
N GLY A 127 13.26 6.84 -23.16
CA GLY A 127 14.37 6.02 -22.71
C GLY A 127 13.90 4.62 -22.30
N PRO A 128 14.24 4.13 -21.09
CA PRO A 128 13.82 2.80 -20.62
C PRO A 128 12.39 2.77 -20.07
N SER A 129 11.69 3.91 -20.00
CA SER A 129 10.40 4.01 -19.32
C SER A 129 9.25 4.25 -20.30
N TRP A 130 8.15 3.54 -20.09
CA TRP A 130 6.88 3.87 -20.72
C TRP A 130 6.14 4.93 -19.91
N VAL A 131 5.52 5.88 -20.58
CA VAL A 131 4.73 6.94 -19.97
C VAL A 131 3.39 7.06 -20.70
N ILE A 132 2.35 7.47 -19.98
CA ILE A 132 1.15 8.05 -20.57
C ILE A 132 1.28 9.56 -20.50
N GLU A 133 1.19 10.21 -21.64
CA GLU A 133 1.02 11.63 -21.76
C GLU A 133 -0.45 11.99 -21.89
N CYS A 134 -0.87 13.07 -21.24
CA CYS A 134 -2.17 13.68 -21.45
C CYS A 134 -2.02 15.12 -21.95
N VAL A 135 -2.74 15.46 -23.01
CA VAL A 135 -2.86 16.82 -23.55
C VAL A 135 -4.30 17.28 -23.37
N PHE A 136 -4.48 18.39 -22.66
CA PHE A 136 -5.77 19.05 -22.50
C PHE A 136 -5.77 20.38 -23.23
N GLU A 137 -6.77 20.61 -24.08
CA GLU A 137 -7.04 21.87 -24.76
C GLU A 137 -8.48 22.28 -24.46
N GLY A 138 -8.67 23.44 -23.82
CA GLY A 138 -9.99 23.89 -23.41
C GLY A 138 -9.88 25.17 -22.58
N LEU A 139 -10.78 25.33 -21.63
CA LEU A 139 -10.79 26.40 -20.64
C LEU A 139 -10.17 25.93 -19.32
N ASN A 140 -9.47 26.83 -18.63
CA ASN A 140 -9.06 26.64 -17.25
C ASN A 140 -10.25 26.87 -16.29
N LYS A 141 -10.06 26.64 -14.98
CA LYS A 141 -11.10 26.88 -13.95
C LYS A 141 -11.71 28.30 -13.95
N LYS A 142 -11.03 29.29 -14.54
CA LYS A 142 -11.49 30.68 -14.66
C LYS A 142 -12.19 30.97 -16.00
N GLY A 143 -12.41 29.97 -16.85
CA GLY A 143 -13.02 30.15 -18.16
C GLY A 143 -12.08 30.73 -19.23
N GLN A 144 -10.76 30.65 -19.05
CA GLN A 144 -9.78 31.18 -20.00
C GLN A 144 -9.17 30.05 -20.84
N PRO A 145 -8.97 30.24 -22.17
CA PRO A 145 -8.33 29.24 -23.01
C PRO A 145 -6.95 28.84 -22.50
N VAL A 146 -6.71 27.53 -22.40
CA VAL A 146 -5.45 26.96 -21.95
C VAL A 146 -5.14 25.68 -22.73
N LYS A 147 -3.85 25.38 -22.83
CA LYS A 147 -3.35 24.07 -23.26
C LYS A 147 -2.39 23.57 -22.20
N THR A 148 -2.68 22.42 -21.62
CA THR A 148 -1.82 21.77 -20.61
C THR A 148 -1.33 20.43 -21.11
N ARG A 149 -0.18 20.00 -20.60
CA ARG A 149 0.49 18.77 -20.99
C ARG A 149 1.20 18.20 -19.77
N ASP A 150 0.86 16.97 -19.39
CA ASP A 150 1.54 16.28 -18.30
C ASP A 150 1.64 14.78 -18.57
N ARG A 151 2.50 14.10 -17.81
CA ARG A 151 2.86 12.70 -18.00
C ARG A 151 2.82 11.92 -16.70
N ALA A 152 2.50 10.64 -16.81
CA ALA A 152 2.64 9.67 -15.73
C ALA A 152 3.38 8.44 -16.22
N VAL A 153 4.27 7.90 -15.38
CA VAL A 153 5.05 6.70 -15.70
C VAL A 153 4.16 5.46 -15.59
N ILE A 154 4.26 4.55 -16.55
CA ILE A 154 3.65 3.22 -16.48
C ILE A 154 4.58 2.31 -15.68
N ALA A 155 4.20 2.05 -14.43
CA ALA A 155 5.02 1.27 -13.49
C ALA A 155 4.79 -0.25 -13.65
N PHE A 156 5.26 -0.83 -14.76
CA PHE A 156 5.19 -2.29 -14.96
C PHE A 156 5.88 -3.06 -13.84
N GLY A 157 5.17 -4.04 -13.25
CA GLY A 157 5.68 -4.82 -12.12
C GLY A 157 5.71 -4.05 -10.79
N GLY A 158 5.03 -2.89 -10.71
CA GLY A 158 4.89 -2.12 -9.48
C GLY A 158 4.07 -2.84 -8.39
N SER A 159 3.83 -2.14 -7.28
CA SER A 159 3.02 -2.65 -6.16
C SER A 159 1.66 -1.93 -6.09
N GLY A 160 0.64 -2.60 -5.56
CA GLY A 160 -0.70 -2.00 -5.44
C GLY A 160 -1.42 -1.96 -6.79
N VAL A 161 -2.01 -0.82 -7.14
CA VAL A 161 -2.76 -0.64 -8.40
C VAL A 161 -1.85 -0.88 -9.63
N ASP A 162 -0.58 -0.49 -9.54
CA ASP A 162 0.42 -0.71 -10.58
C ASP A 162 0.70 -2.21 -10.86
N SER A 163 0.36 -3.09 -9.92
CA SER A 163 0.57 -4.54 -10.09
C SER A 163 -0.51 -5.22 -10.95
N THR A 164 -1.69 -4.60 -11.05
CA THR A 164 -2.84 -5.18 -11.77
C THR A 164 -3.21 -4.37 -13.01
N ASN A 165 -3.16 -3.04 -12.94
CA ASN A 165 -3.65 -2.13 -13.97
C ASN A 165 -2.72 -0.92 -14.15
N PRO A 166 -1.43 -1.12 -14.52
CA PRO A 166 -0.44 -0.04 -14.57
C PRO A 166 -0.74 1.00 -15.65
N ILE A 167 -1.36 0.60 -16.75
CA ILE A 167 -1.70 1.50 -17.86
C ILE A 167 -2.85 2.41 -17.43
N GLU A 168 -3.92 1.85 -16.87
CA GLU A 168 -5.08 2.59 -16.38
C GLU A 168 -4.69 3.57 -15.26
N ASN A 169 -3.80 3.15 -14.36
CA ASN A 169 -3.29 4.02 -13.30
C ASN A 169 -2.48 5.19 -13.86
N ALA A 170 -1.61 4.94 -14.83
CA ALA A 170 -0.83 5.99 -15.50
C ALA A 170 -1.74 6.93 -16.29
N THR A 171 -2.73 6.41 -17.02
CA THR A 171 -3.72 7.23 -17.76
C THR A 171 -4.50 8.13 -16.82
N THR A 172 -5.05 7.58 -15.74
CA THR A 172 -5.80 8.36 -14.73
C THR A 172 -4.92 9.42 -14.09
N SER A 173 -3.65 9.09 -13.79
CA SER A 173 -2.68 10.03 -13.23
C SER A 173 -2.33 11.15 -14.22
N ALA A 174 -2.10 10.84 -15.50
CA ALA A 174 -1.77 11.82 -16.52
C ALA A 174 -2.93 12.80 -16.75
N ILE A 175 -4.17 12.29 -16.83
CA ILE A 175 -5.39 13.11 -16.91
C ILE A 175 -5.50 14.02 -15.69
N GLY A 176 -5.39 13.44 -14.49
CA GLY A 176 -5.49 14.19 -13.25
C GLY A 176 -4.49 15.34 -13.20
N ARG A 177 -3.24 15.10 -13.61
CA ARG A 177 -2.17 16.10 -13.65
C ARG A 177 -2.43 17.20 -14.68
N ALA A 178 -2.80 16.84 -15.90
CA ALA A 178 -3.09 17.81 -16.96
C ALA A 178 -4.26 18.74 -16.57
N LEU A 179 -5.31 18.20 -15.95
CA LEU A 179 -6.45 18.99 -15.44
C LEU A 179 -6.08 19.84 -14.23
N ALA A 180 -5.23 19.33 -13.33
CA ALA A 180 -4.73 20.13 -12.20
C ALA A 180 -3.90 21.33 -12.68
N GLN A 181 -3.08 21.18 -13.73
CA GLN A 181 -2.40 22.32 -14.37
C GLN A 181 -3.39 23.37 -14.92
N ALA A 182 -4.58 22.95 -15.34
CA ALA A 182 -5.67 23.83 -15.79
C ALA A 182 -6.50 24.42 -14.62
N GLY A 183 -6.14 24.12 -13.37
CA GLY A 183 -6.78 24.68 -12.19
C GLY A 183 -7.92 23.85 -11.60
N PHE A 184 -8.26 22.70 -12.20
CA PHE A 184 -9.36 21.86 -11.74
C PHE A 184 -8.95 20.99 -10.55
N GLY A 185 -9.76 20.99 -9.50
CA GLY A 185 -9.58 20.20 -8.29
C GLY A 185 -8.31 20.48 -7.51
N ILE A 186 -7.74 21.69 -7.63
CA ILE A 186 -6.62 22.10 -6.77
C ILE A 186 -7.17 22.34 -5.37
N VAL A 187 -6.62 21.63 -4.39
CA VAL A 187 -6.88 21.80 -2.96
C VAL A 187 -5.61 22.33 -2.27
N GLY A 188 -5.73 23.42 -1.50
CA GLY A 188 -4.59 24.03 -0.80
C GLY A 188 -3.67 24.92 -1.66
N SER A 189 -2.38 24.98 -1.29
CA SER A 189 -1.44 26.02 -1.73
C SER A 189 -0.63 25.76 -3.01
N GLY A 190 -0.88 24.69 -3.77
CA GLY A 190 -0.15 24.52 -5.03
C GLY A 190 -0.39 23.25 -5.84
N LEU A 191 0.19 23.28 -7.04
CA LEU A 191 0.14 22.25 -8.09
C LEU A 191 0.82 20.92 -7.72
N SER A 192 1.45 20.82 -6.55
CA SER A 192 2.02 19.55 -6.06
C SER A 192 0.88 18.65 -5.59
N THR A 193 0.41 17.81 -6.49
CA THR A 193 -0.71 16.91 -6.26
C THR A 193 -0.28 15.77 -5.33
N VAL A 194 -1.21 15.09 -4.65
CA VAL A 194 -0.86 13.93 -3.80
C VAL A 194 -0.18 12.83 -4.62
N GLU A 195 -0.47 12.79 -5.92
CA GLU A 195 0.15 11.98 -6.94
C GLU A 195 1.65 12.30 -7.09
N ASP A 196 2.10 13.55 -6.90
CA ASP A 196 3.53 13.88 -6.88
C ASP A 196 4.24 13.29 -5.67
N ILE A 197 3.57 13.30 -4.51
CA ILE A 197 4.10 12.68 -3.29
C ILE A 197 4.10 11.15 -3.45
N ALA A 198 3.02 10.57 -4.00
CA ALA A 198 2.92 9.13 -4.25
C ALA A 198 3.95 8.67 -5.27
N ILE A 199 4.13 9.39 -6.39
CA ILE A 199 5.16 9.09 -7.40
C ILE A 199 6.55 9.30 -6.82
N ALA A 200 6.80 10.38 -6.06
CA ALA A 200 8.09 10.59 -5.40
C ALA A 200 8.40 9.45 -4.42
N TYR A 201 7.41 8.98 -3.67
CA TYR A 201 7.56 7.86 -2.74
C TYR A 201 7.81 6.54 -3.46
N THR A 202 7.05 6.23 -4.51
CA THR A 202 7.26 5.02 -5.34
C THR A 202 8.61 5.05 -6.05
N ARG A 203 9.01 6.21 -6.56
CA ARG A 203 10.32 6.44 -7.19
C ARG A 203 11.47 6.32 -6.20
N GLN A 204 11.32 6.88 -5.00
CA GLN A 204 12.30 6.72 -3.92
C GLN A 204 12.44 5.25 -3.53
N LYS A 205 11.34 4.52 -3.39
CA LYS A 205 11.35 3.09 -3.07
C LYS A 205 11.98 2.25 -4.18
N ALA A 206 11.73 2.58 -5.45
CA ALA A 206 12.37 1.94 -6.60
C ALA A 206 13.88 2.23 -6.66
N LEU A 207 14.31 3.47 -6.39
CA LEU A 207 15.72 3.85 -6.31
C LEU A 207 16.44 3.19 -5.13
N GLU A 208 15.78 3.07 -3.97
CA GLU A 208 16.30 2.32 -2.82
C GLU A 208 16.45 0.83 -3.13
N ALA A 209 15.50 0.24 -3.88
CA ALA A 209 15.59 -1.15 -4.33
C ALA A 209 16.76 -1.37 -5.32
N MET A 210 17.00 -0.43 -6.24
CA MET A 210 18.12 -0.49 -7.18
C MET A 210 19.49 -0.30 -6.49
N LYS A 211 19.57 0.59 -5.49
CA LYS A 211 20.79 0.76 -4.68
C LYS A 211 21.13 -0.48 -3.85
N ASN A 212 20.13 -1.22 -3.40
CA ASN A 212 20.34 -2.44 -2.62
C ASN A 212 20.55 -3.70 -3.48
N GLY A 213 20.26 -3.65 -4.79
CA GLY A 213 20.44 -4.77 -5.73
C GLY A 213 21.76 -4.75 -6.52
N SER A 214 22.67 -3.80 -6.23
CA SER A 214 23.96 -3.64 -6.93
C SER A 214 25.17 -4.12 -6.11
N VAL A 215 24.95 -4.91 -5.06
CA VAL A 215 25.98 -5.63 -4.32
C VAL A 215 25.58 -7.09 -4.31
N ASP A 216 25.87 -7.82 -5.39
CA ASP A 216 26.01 -9.29 -5.44
C ASP A 216 26.15 -9.72 -6.91
N GLN A 217 27.30 -9.40 -7.50
CA GLN A 217 27.82 -10.12 -8.67
C GLN A 217 29.27 -9.74 -8.89
N ASP A 218 30.15 -10.36 -8.11
CA ASP A 218 31.51 -10.73 -8.47
C ASP A 218 32.06 -11.52 -7.28
N ASP A 219 31.90 -12.85 -7.32
CA ASP A 219 32.81 -13.84 -6.73
C ASP A 219 32.26 -15.23 -7.08
N ALA A 220 32.51 -15.62 -8.34
CA ALA A 220 32.62 -17.02 -8.69
C ALA A 220 34.00 -17.53 -8.26
N ASP A 221 34.04 -18.81 -7.93
CA ASP A 221 35.22 -19.63 -7.64
C ASP A 221 35.81 -19.55 -6.23
N ASN A 222 35.27 -20.37 -5.32
CA ASN A 222 36.16 -21.27 -4.58
C ASN A 222 35.51 -22.59 -4.15
N VAL A 223 36.14 -23.67 -4.58
CA VAL A 223 35.87 -25.06 -4.27
C VAL A 223 36.47 -25.38 -2.90
N GLY A 224 35.72 -26.03 -2.02
CA GLY A 224 36.23 -26.47 -0.73
C GLY A 224 35.35 -27.54 -0.07
N GLU A 225 35.75 -28.79 -0.25
CA GLU A 225 35.26 -29.98 0.42
C GLU A 225 35.37 -29.87 1.96
N GLY A 226 34.43 -30.49 2.69
CA GLY A 226 34.49 -30.51 4.16
C GLY A 226 33.39 -31.34 4.82
N ALA A 227 33.73 -32.57 5.18
CA ALA A 227 32.89 -33.62 5.71
C ALA A 227 32.31 -33.41 7.15
N GLN A 228 31.19 -34.09 7.38
CA GLN A 228 30.85 -34.90 8.58
C GLN A 228 30.36 -34.26 9.91
N ARG A 229 29.16 -34.74 10.32
CA ARG A 229 28.78 -35.45 11.58
C ARG A 229 27.84 -34.78 12.60
N SER A 230 26.94 -35.67 13.08
CA SER A 230 26.25 -35.73 14.40
C SER A 230 24.94 -34.92 14.53
N VAL A 231 23.74 -35.52 14.66
CA VAL A 231 23.14 -36.49 15.63
C VAL A 231 22.76 -35.86 16.99
N GLY A 232 21.46 -36.00 17.33
CA GLY A 232 20.82 -35.73 18.62
C GLY A 232 19.70 -34.69 18.48
N GLY A 233 18.39 -34.96 18.55
CA GLY A 233 17.66 -35.98 19.30
C GLY A 233 17.38 -35.46 20.72
N HIS A 234 16.17 -34.94 21.00
CA HIS A 234 15.53 -34.95 22.32
C HIS A 234 14.01 -34.68 22.21
N GLN A 235 13.24 -35.70 22.59
CA GLN A 235 11.82 -35.66 22.95
C GLN A 235 11.69 -35.23 24.42
N THR A 236 10.62 -34.51 24.75
CA THR A 236 9.77 -34.58 25.97
C THR A 236 8.80 -33.40 25.89
N GLY A 237 7.52 -33.42 26.25
CA GLY A 237 6.70 -34.39 26.94
C GLY A 237 5.28 -33.80 27.02
N ARG A 238 4.30 -34.69 27.20
CA ARG A 238 2.86 -34.43 27.30
C ARG A 238 2.51 -33.59 28.54
N THR A 239 1.44 -32.80 28.43
CA THR A 239 0.46 -32.70 29.53
C THR A 239 -0.93 -32.49 28.94
N ARG A 240 -1.73 -33.57 29.07
CA ARG A 240 -3.18 -33.63 28.88
C ARG A 240 -3.82 -32.92 30.07
N SER A 241 -4.75 -32.01 29.81
CA SER A 241 -5.72 -31.54 30.80
C SER A 241 -7.08 -31.61 30.12
N ASP A 242 -7.83 -32.62 30.52
CA ASP A 242 -9.24 -32.79 30.24
C ASP A 242 -10.01 -31.73 31.03
N ASN A 243 -10.85 -30.96 30.35
CA ASN A 243 -11.88 -30.17 31.02
C ASN A 243 -13.15 -30.17 30.18
N GLU A 244 -14.00 -31.16 30.47
CA GLU A 244 -15.38 -31.23 30.02
C GLU A 244 -16.19 -30.15 30.75
N SER A 245 -16.82 -29.25 30.01
CA SER A 245 -17.84 -28.35 30.57
C SER A 245 -18.90 -28.01 29.52
N ARG A 246 -19.99 -28.79 29.60
CA ARG A 246 -21.40 -28.41 29.49
C ARG A 246 -21.75 -27.17 28.64
N SER A 247 -22.18 -27.45 27.41
CA SER A 247 -23.50 -27.10 26.85
C SER A 247 -24.22 -25.92 27.50
N GLY A 248 -24.04 -24.72 26.94
CA GLY A 248 -24.96 -23.59 27.03
C GLY A 248 -25.11 -22.96 25.65
N GLY A 249 -26.25 -23.19 24.99
CA GLY A 249 -26.56 -22.68 23.66
C GLY A 249 -26.74 -21.17 23.65
N GLN A 250 -25.64 -20.44 23.50
CA GLN A 250 -25.65 -19.07 23.00
C GLN A 250 -25.25 -19.12 21.53
N GLN A 251 -26.12 -18.61 20.65
CA GLN A 251 -25.79 -18.32 19.26
C GLN A 251 -24.61 -17.35 19.27
N ARG A 252 -23.40 -17.92 19.22
CA ARG A 252 -22.15 -17.19 19.03
C ARG A 252 -22.26 -16.49 17.69
N GLN A 253 -22.36 -15.17 17.71
CA GLN A 253 -22.02 -14.38 16.54
C GLN A 253 -20.60 -14.77 16.14
N ASP A 254 -20.46 -15.34 14.94
CA ASP A 254 -19.19 -15.79 14.40
C ASP A 254 -18.25 -14.59 14.29
N ASP A 255 -17.26 -14.53 15.18
CA ASP A 255 -16.18 -13.55 15.10
C ASP A 255 -15.47 -13.72 13.75
N PRO A 256 -15.51 -12.71 12.86
CA PRO A 256 -14.91 -12.80 11.52
C PRO A 256 -13.41 -13.07 11.58
N ALA A 257 -12.70 -12.68 12.65
CA ALA A 257 -11.29 -12.98 12.83
C ALA A 257 -11.07 -14.48 13.08
N ARG A 258 -11.94 -15.10 13.88
CA ARG A 258 -11.91 -16.55 14.14
C ARG A 258 -12.18 -17.34 12.87
N LEU A 259 -13.19 -16.95 12.10
CA LEU A 259 -13.50 -17.57 10.81
C LEU A 259 -12.32 -17.50 9.82
N LYS A 260 -11.66 -16.33 9.73
CA LYS A 260 -10.48 -16.16 8.89
C LYS A 260 -9.33 -17.09 9.33
N ASN A 261 -9.05 -17.15 10.62
CA ASN A 261 -7.98 -18.00 11.16
C ASN A 261 -8.25 -19.49 10.90
N ASP A 262 -9.50 -19.94 11.05
CA ASP A 262 -9.89 -21.32 10.78
C ASP A 262 -9.75 -21.66 9.28
N LEU A 263 -10.16 -20.76 8.39
CA LEU A 263 -9.96 -20.91 6.94
C LEU A 263 -8.48 -21.00 6.56
N VAL A 264 -7.65 -20.11 7.10
CA VAL A 264 -6.20 -20.12 6.84
C VAL A 264 -5.57 -21.44 7.27
N ARG A 265 -5.92 -21.96 8.47
CA ARG A 265 -5.43 -23.25 8.95
C ARG A 265 -5.82 -24.39 8.01
N ARG A 266 -7.10 -24.49 7.61
CA ARG A 266 -7.56 -25.51 6.67
C ARG A 266 -6.82 -25.45 5.33
N LEU A 267 -6.61 -24.26 4.78
CA LEU A 267 -5.89 -24.10 3.51
C LEU A 267 -4.41 -24.49 3.60
N ILE A 268 -3.74 -24.16 4.72
CA ILE A 268 -2.37 -24.62 4.98
C ILE A 268 -2.31 -26.15 4.99
N ASP A 269 -3.24 -26.80 5.69
CA ASP A 269 -3.31 -28.25 5.74
C ASP A 269 -3.65 -28.87 4.38
N MET A 270 -4.57 -28.27 3.63
CA MET A 270 -4.98 -28.76 2.30
C MET A 270 -3.87 -28.68 1.26
N THR A 271 -2.96 -27.72 1.41
CA THR A 271 -1.87 -27.44 0.48
C THR A 271 -0.52 -27.96 0.96
N LYS A 272 -0.50 -28.68 2.08
CA LYS A 272 0.69 -29.34 2.62
C LYS A 272 1.27 -30.31 1.58
N GLY A 273 2.53 -30.09 1.22
CA GLY A 273 3.24 -30.90 0.22
C GLY A 273 3.12 -30.39 -1.22
N MET A 274 2.31 -29.36 -1.49
CA MET A 274 2.31 -28.71 -2.80
C MET A 274 3.59 -27.88 -2.98
N ASN A 275 4.10 -27.83 -4.22
CA ASN A 275 5.21 -26.94 -4.55
C ASN A 275 4.76 -25.47 -4.35
N PRO A 276 5.49 -24.66 -3.57
CA PRO A 276 5.07 -23.28 -3.27
C PRO A 276 4.89 -22.39 -4.50
N ALA A 277 5.71 -22.55 -5.54
CA ALA A 277 5.61 -21.75 -6.77
C ALA A 277 4.35 -22.12 -7.57
N GLN A 278 4.03 -23.42 -7.66
CA GLN A 278 2.80 -23.88 -8.30
C GLN A 278 1.56 -23.41 -7.54
N LEU A 279 1.57 -23.51 -6.21
CA LEU A 279 0.48 -23.02 -5.37
C LEU A 279 0.27 -21.51 -5.56
N LYS A 280 1.37 -20.73 -5.57
CA LYS A 280 1.31 -19.29 -5.81
C LYS A 280 0.66 -18.96 -7.15
N ASN A 281 1.08 -19.64 -8.22
CA ASN A 281 0.53 -19.43 -9.57
C ASN A 281 -0.95 -19.82 -9.64
N ARG A 282 -1.35 -20.95 -9.05
CA ARG A 282 -2.75 -21.40 -9.03
C ARG A 282 -3.66 -20.41 -8.30
N VAL A 283 -3.28 -20.00 -7.09
CA VAL A 283 -4.08 -19.05 -6.30
C VAL A 283 -4.16 -17.69 -7.01
N SER A 284 -3.05 -17.23 -7.60
CA SER A 284 -3.04 -15.98 -8.38
C SER A 284 -3.98 -16.06 -9.59
N MET A 285 -4.02 -17.22 -10.26
CA MET A 285 -4.92 -17.47 -11.39
C MET A 285 -6.39 -17.54 -10.97
N TRP A 286 -6.74 -18.28 -9.90
CA TRP A 286 -8.12 -18.41 -9.43
C TRP A 286 -8.71 -17.07 -8.97
N LEU A 287 -7.91 -16.26 -8.30
CA LEU A 287 -8.34 -14.98 -7.76
C LEU A 287 -8.15 -13.80 -8.73
N LYS A 288 -7.41 -14.00 -9.83
CA LYS A 288 -6.97 -12.93 -10.76
C LYS A 288 -6.24 -11.80 -10.03
N ILE A 289 -5.36 -12.15 -9.09
CA ILE A 289 -4.53 -11.19 -8.33
C ILE A 289 -3.08 -11.66 -8.28
N THR A 290 -2.16 -10.75 -7.97
CA THR A 290 -0.80 -11.11 -7.59
C THR A 290 -0.75 -11.49 -6.11
N TRP A 291 -0.67 -12.78 -5.79
CA TRP A 291 -0.62 -13.25 -4.41
C TRP A 291 0.82 -13.52 -3.94
N ASN A 292 1.13 -13.14 -2.69
CA ASN A 292 2.48 -13.23 -2.11
C ASN A 292 2.82 -14.60 -1.50
N GLY A 293 1.92 -15.59 -1.60
CA GLY A 293 2.11 -16.92 -1.03
C GLY A 293 1.68 -17.08 0.44
N LYS A 294 1.10 -16.06 1.08
CA LYS A 294 0.62 -16.13 2.48
C LYS A 294 -0.89 -16.02 2.54
N PHE A 295 -1.59 -17.06 3.03
CA PHE A 295 -3.06 -17.03 3.12
C PHE A 295 -3.59 -15.91 4.03
N ASN A 296 -2.84 -15.52 5.08
CA ASN A 296 -3.22 -14.42 5.97
C ASN A 296 -3.38 -13.07 5.26
N SER A 297 -2.80 -12.88 4.07
CA SER A 297 -2.96 -11.64 3.30
C SER A 297 -4.28 -11.55 2.53
N LEU A 298 -5.09 -12.61 2.53
CA LEU A 298 -6.35 -12.68 1.78
C LEU A 298 -7.55 -12.37 2.67
N GLU A 299 -8.63 -11.91 2.05
CA GLU A 299 -9.93 -11.72 2.69
C GLU A 299 -10.70 -13.04 2.83
N VAL A 300 -11.69 -13.09 3.73
CA VAL A 300 -12.49 -14.31 4.00
C VAL A 300 -13.15 -14.86 2.73
N GLY A 301 -13.68 -14.00 1.87
CA GLY A 301 -14.29 -14.42 0.60
C GLY A 301 -13.29 -15.08 -0.34
N GLN A 302 -12.08 -14.53 -0.46
CA GLN A 302 -11.00 -15.08 -1.29
C GLN A 302 -10.52 -16.45 -0.76
N LEU A 303 -10.41 -16.59 0.57
CA LEU A 303 -10.04 -17.85 1.21
C LEU A 303 -11.08 -18.95 0.94
N ARG A 304 -12.38 -18.63 0.98
CA ARG A 304 -13.45 -19.58 0.64
C ARG A 304 -13.38 -20.04 -0.81
N LEU A 305 -13.15 -19.12 -1.73
CA LEU A 305 -13.03 -19.45 -3.16
C LEU A 305 -11.85 -20.39 -3.42
N ILE A 306 -10.69 -20.15 -2.77
CA ILE A 306 -9.55 -21.08 -2.84
C ILE A 306 -9.92 -22.45 -2.25
N GLU A 307 -10.61 -22.49 -1.11
CA GLU A 307 -11.03 -23.74 -0.47
C GLU A 307 -11.95 -24.56 -1.40
N GLU A 308 -12.88 -23.90 -2.09
CA GLU A 308 -13.77 -24.52 -3.09
C GLU A 308 -12.99 -25.10 -4.28
N HIS A 309 -12.05 -24.35 -4.85
CA HIS A 309 -11.21 -24.83 -5.95
C HIS A 309 -10.38 -26.06 -5.56
N LEU A 310 -9.74 -26.03 -4.38
CA LEU A 310 -8.94 -27.15 -3.89
C LEU A 310 -9.80 -28.40 -3.61
N LYS A 311 -11.03 -28.22 -3.11
CA LYS A 311 -11.98 -29.33 -2.91
C LYS A 311 -12.39 -29.94 -4.25
N ALA A 312 -12.70 -29.11 -5.24
CA ALA A 312 -13.07 -29.56 -6.58
C ALA A 312 -11.91 -30.32 -7.28
N GLU A 313 -10.66 -29.88 -7.10
CA GLU A 313 -9.50 -30.60 -7.63
C GLU A 313 -9.31 -31.98 -6.99
N ARG A 314 -9.46 -32.10 -5.67
CA ARG A 314 -9.37 -33.41 -4.99
C ARG A 314 -10.46 -34.37 -5.44
N GLN A 315 -11.70 -33.89 -5.57
CA GLN A 315 -12.80 -34.71 -6.08
C GLN A 315 -12.53 -35.23 -7.50
N LYS A 316 -11.92 -34.41 -8.37
CA LYS A 316 -11.52 -34.86 -9.71
C LYS A 316 -10.42 -35.91 -9.69
N GLN A 317 -9.47 -35.81 -8.75
CA GLN A 317 -8.40 -36.80 -8.58
C GLN A 317 -8.91 -38.12 -8.02
N GLU A 318 -9.88 -38.09 -7.10
CA GLU A 318 -10.50 -39.30 -6.55
C GLU A 318 -11.40 -40.03 -7.56
N ALA A 319 -11.91 -39.30 -8.56
CA ALA A 319 -12.74 -39.86 -9.64
C ALA A 319 -11.94 -40.40 -10.84
N SER A 320 -10.62 -40.18 -10.89
CA SER A 320 -9.74 -40.61 -11.98
C SER A 320 -8.90 -41.82 -11.57
#